data_AF-A0A7L4FQ30-F1
#
_entry.id   AF-A0A7L4FQ30-F1
#
_cell.length_a   1.000
_cell.length_b   1.000
_cell.length_c   1.000
_cell.angle_alpha   90.00
_cell.angle_beta   90.00
_cell.angle_gamma   90.00
#
_symmetry.space_group_name_H-M   'P 1'
#
loop_
_entity.id
_entity.type
_entity.pdbx_description
1 polymer ?
#
loop_
_entity_poly.entity_id
_entity_poly.type
_entity_poly.pdbx_seq_one_letter_code
_entity_poly.pdbx_strand_id
1 'polypeptide(L)'
;QELIRKGIPHHFRAIVWQLLCSATDMPVKNQYSELLKMSSPCEKLIRRDIARTYPEHEFFKGQDSLGQEVLFNVMKAYSLVDREVGYCQGSAFIVGLLLMQMPEEEAFCVFVRLMQEYRLRELFKPSMAELGLCIYQFEYLLQEQLPELNVHFRSQSFLTSMYASSWFLTLFLTTFPLPVATRVFDIFMYEGLEIVFRVGLALLQFNQAELVQLDMEGMSQFFQKVIPHQFDSCPDKLILKASQVKFNAKKMKRLEKEYAAIKNKEMEEQIEIKRLRTENRLLKQRIETLEKESAALADRLIQVASKI
;
A
#
# COMPACT_ATOMS: atom_id res chain seq x y z
N GLN A 1 -23.66 -11.08 -6.08
CA GLN A 1 -23.33 -9.92 -5.22
C GLN A 1 -23.93 -10.03 -3.81
N GLU A 2 -25.25 -10.10 -3.64
CA GLU A 2 -25.89 -10.11 -2.31
C GLU A 2 -25.43 -11.26 -1.40
N LEU A 3 -25.28 -12.47 -1.93
CA LEU A 3 -24.80 -13.62 -1.16
C LEU A 3 -23.37 -13.41 -0.60
N ILE A 4 -22.48 -12.80 -1.39
CA ILE A 4 -21.11 -12.46 -0.95
C ILE A 4 -21.16 -11.45 0.20
N ARG A 5 -22.02 -10.44 0.07
CA ARG A 5 -22.23 -9.43 1.11
C ARG A 5 -22.82 -10.01 2.39
N LYS A 6 -23.56 -11.12 2.34
CA LYS A 6 -24.06 -11.84 3.53
C LYS A 6 -23.02 -12.74 4.19
N GLY A 7 -21.95 -13.10 3.49
CA GLY A 7 -20.95 -14.05 4.01
C GLY A 7 -20.78 -15.23 3.10
N ILE A 8 -19.54 -15.48 2.67
CA ILE A 8 -19.18 -16.78 2.12
C ILE A 8 -18.92 -17.71 3.31
N PRO A 9 -19.65 -18.83 3.46
CA PRO A 9 -19.37 -19.79 4.52
C PRO A 9 -17.95 -20.34 4.38
N HIS A 10 -17.29 -20.57 5.50
CA HIS A 10 -15.86 -20.93 5.54
C HIS A 10 -15.49 -22.08 4.60
N HIS A 11 -16.26 -23.18 4.61
CA HIS A 11 -16.01 -24.36 3.78
C HIS A 11 -16.10 -24.09 2.26
N PHE A 12 -16.74 -23.00 1.83
CA PHE A 12 -16.87 -22.65 0.42
C PHE A 12 -15.85 -21.60 -0.03
N ARG A 13 -15.13 -20.93 0.88
CA ARG A 13 -14.21 -19.82 0.51
C ARG A 13 -13.13 -20.28 -0.46
N ALA A 14 -12.51 -21.42 -0.20
CA ALA A 14 -11.46 -21.98 -1.06
C ALA A 14 -11.89 -22.04 -2.53
N ILE A 15 -13.09 -22.57 -2.78
CA ILE A 15 -13.66 -22.77 -4.11
C ILE A 15 -14.15 -21.44 -4.68
N VAL A 16 -14.93 -20.68 -3.90
CA VAL A 16 -15.56 -19.43 -4.36
C VAL A 16 -14.50 -18.38 -4.71
N TRP A 17 -13.46 -18.23 -3.91
CA TRP A 17 -12.39 -17.26 -4.19
C TRP A 17 -11.63 -17.61 -5.47
N GLN A 18 -11.28 -18.88 -5.68
CA GLN A 18 -10.66 -19.33 -6.92
C GLN A 18 -11.54 -19.09 -8.16
N LEU A 19 -12.86 -19.33 -8.03
CA LEU A 19 -13.80 -19.08 -9.13
C LEU A 19 -13.95 -17.58 -9.42
N LEU A 20 -14.06 -16.74 -8.39
CA LEU A 20 -14.22 -15.29 -8.52
C LEU A 20 -13.05 -14.65 -9.27
N CYS A 21 -11.81 -15.07 -8.98
CA CYS A 21 -10.63 -14.55 -9.67
C CYS A 21 -10.16 -15.43 -10.85
N SER A 22 -10.91 -16.49 -11.19
CA SER A 22 -10.56 -17.43 -12.27
C SER A 22 -9.12 -17.95 -12.15
N ALA A 23 -8.80 -18.55 -11.00
CA ALA A 23 -7.46 -19.06 -10.64
C ALA A 23 -7.35 -20.59 -10.65
N THR A 24 -8.38 -21.33 -11.07
CA THR A 24 -8.40 -22.81 -11.01
C THR A 24 -7.34 -23.46 -11.90
N ASP A 25 -7.15 -22.96 -13.12
CA ASP A 25 -6.34 -23.60 -14.16
C ASP A 25 -5.28 -22.65 -14.70
N MET A 26 -4.42 -22.15 -13.81
CA MET A 26 -3.37 -21.20 -14.20
C MET A 26 -2.11 -21.92 -14.70
N PRO A 27 -1.53 -21.51 -15.86
CA PRO A 27 -0.27 -22.06 -16.34
C PRO A 27 0.90 -21.90 -15.34
N VAL A 28 0.87 -20.85 -14.52
CA VAL A 28 1.89 -20.58 -13.49
C VAL A 28 1.91 -21.66 -12.40
N LYS A 29 0.79 -22.38 -12.18
CA LYS A 29 0.72 -23.49 -11.22
C LYS A 29 1.77 -24.55 -11.53
N ASN A 30 1.91 -24.90 -12.82
CA ASN A 30 2.89 -25.88 -13.29
C ASN A 30 4.34 -25.43 -13.14
N GLN A 31 4.58 -24.13 -12.91
CA GLN A 31 5.91 -23.57 -12.69
C GLN A 31 6.28 -23.49 -11.21
N TYR A 32 5.31 -23.68 -10.29
CA TYR A 32 5.51 -23.45 -8.87
C TYR A 32 6.65 -24.28 -8.29
N SER A 33 6.68 -25.59 -8.58
CA SER A 33 7.73 -26.50 -8.11
C SER A 33 9.13 -26.11 -8.59
N GLU A 34 9.26 -25.57 -9.82
CA GLU A 34 10.53 -25.06 -10.34
C GLU A 34 10.93 -23.74 -9.69
N LEU A 35 9.98 -22.83 -9.46
CA LEU A 35 10.22 -21.56 -8.75
C LEU A 35 10.75 -21.79 -7.33
N LEU A 36 10.27 -22.83 -6.63
CA LEU A 36 10.76 -23.16 -5.29
C LEU A 36 12.23 -23.60 -5.26
N LYS A 37 12.74 -24.19 -6.35
CA LYS A 37 14.15 -24.62 -6.48
C LYS A 37 15.09 -23.45 -6.73
N MET A 38 14.59 -22.33 -7.24
CA MET A 38 15.38 -21.13 -7.53
C MET A 38 15.69 -20.33 -6.26
N SER A 39 16.68 -19.45 -6.29
CA SER A 39 16.95 -18.51 -5.18
C SER A 39 16.33 -17.13 -5.48
N SER A 40 15.73 -16.52 -4.46
CA SER A 40 15.19 -15.16 -4.54
C SER A 40 16.05 -14.15 -3.78
N PRO A 41 16.29 -12.93 -4.31
CA PRO A 41 16.97 -11.86 -3.57
C PRO A 41 16.14 -11.38 -2.36
N CYS A 42 14.84 -11.69 -2.33
CA CYS A 42 13.92 -11.22 -1.29
C CYS A 42 13.85 -12.15 -0.07
N GLU A 43 14.50 -13.33 -0.08
CA GLU A 43 14.32 -14.36 0.96
C GLU A 43 14.55 -13.83 2.39
N LYS A 44 15.57 -13.00 2.61
CA LYS A 44 15.86 -12.41 3.93
C LYS A 44 14.72 -11.49 4.41
N LEU A 45 14.17 -10.68 3.51
CA LEU A 45 13.05 -9.78 3.82
C LEU A 45 11.77 -10.58 4.09
N ILE A 46 11.52 -11.62 3.29
CA ILE A 46 10.38 -12.52 3.45
C ILE A 46 10.42 -13.19 4.83
N ARG A 47 11.55 -13.82 5.21
CA ARG A 47 11.69 -14.51 6.52
C ARG A 47 11.40 -13.58 7.70
N ARG A 48 11.87 -12.33 7.64
CA ARG A 48 11.63 -11.34 8.70
C ARG A 48 10.14 -11.01 8.86
N ASP A 49 9.40 -10.92 7.75
CA ASP A 49 7.99 -10.55 7.78
C ASP A 49 7.09 -11.73 8.20
N ILE A 50 7.47 -12.96 7.83
CA ILE A 50 6.75 -14.18 8.20
C ILE A 50 6.65 -14.34 9.71
N ALA A 51 7.74 -14.09 10.44
CA ALA A 51 7.77 -14.19 11.90
C ALA A 51 6.74 -13.29 12.62
N ARG A 52 6.24 -12.24 11.95
CA ARG A 52 5.22 -11.31 12.46
C ARG A 52 3.89 -11.38 11.73
N THR A 53 3.70 -12.35 10.82
CA THR A 53 2.46 -12.54 10.08
C THR A 53 1.59 -13.58 10.79
N TYR A 54 0.50 -13.13 11.42
CA TYR A 54 -0.39 -13.94 12.26
C TYR A 54 0.33 -14.78 13.35
N PRO A 55 1.22 -14.20 14.17
CA PRO A 55 2.09 -14.96 15.08
C PRO A 55 1.34 -15.79 16.14
N GLU A 56 0.13 -15.35 16.50
CA GLU A 56 -0.71 -16.04 17.50
C GLU A 56 -1.66 -17.08 16.89
N HIS A 57 -1.79 -17.14 15.57
CA HIS A 57 -2.70 -18.08 14.91
C HIS A 57 -2.08 -19.48 14.88
N GLU A 58 -2.81 -20.52 15.31
CA GLU A 58 -2.27 -21.87 15.50
C GLU A 58 -1.52 -22.44 14.29
N PHE A 59 -2.01 -22.14 13.08
CA PHE A 59 -1.35 -22.61 11.84
C PHE A 59 0.04 -21.99 11.61
N PHE A 60 0.28 -20.76 12.09
CA PHE A 60 1.55 -20.02 11.88
C PHE A 60 2.40 -19.95 13.15
N LYS A 61 1.82 -20.21 14.32
CA LYS A 61 2.49 -20.14 15.61
C LYS A 61 3.58 -21.21 15.72
N GLY A 62 4.69 -20.82 16.34
CA GLY A 62 5.87 -21.68 16.51
C GLY A 62 6.92 -21.41 15.42
N GLN A 63 8.18 -21.46 15.82
CA GLN A 63 9.29 -21.30 14.89
C GLN A 63 9.29 -22.48 13.91
N ASP A 64 9.45 -22.18 12.61
CA ASP A 64 9.50 -23.18 11.54
C ASP A 64 8.22 -24.04 11.47
N SER A 65 7.06 -23.46 11.83
CA SER A 65 5.76 -24.09 11.66
C SER A 65 5.44 -24.32 10.17
N LEU A 66 4.60 -25.31 9.88
CA LEU A 66 4.15 -25.59 8.52
C LEU A 66 3.57 -24.34 7.85
N GLY A 67 2.75 -23.56 8.57
CA GLY A 67 2.19 -22.32 8.03
C GLY A 67 3.25 -21.29 7.65
N GLN A 68 4.33 -21.15 8.43
CA GLN A 68 5.44 -20.26 8.08
C GLN A 68 6.23 -20.75 6.87
N GLU A 69 6.43 -22.07 6.74
CA GLU A 69 7.12 -22.67 5.60
C GLU A 69 6.34 -22.45 4.30
N VAL A 70 5.06 -22.79 4.26
CA VAL A 70 4.24 -22.64 3.05
C VAL A 70 4.01 -21.16 2.70
N LEU A 71 3.93 -20.27 3.70
CA LEU A 71 3.92 -18.82 3.48
C LEU A 71 5.24 -18.33 2.86
N PHE A 72 6.38 -18.84 3.33
CA PHE A 72 7.68 -18.54 2.73
C PHE A 72 7.75 -18.98 1.27
N ASN A 73 7.31 -20.20 0.98
CA ASN A 73 7.31 -20.76 -0.36
C ASN A 73 6.49 -19.92 -1.34
N VAL A 74 5.25 -19.58 -0.99
CA VAL A 74 4.38 -18.75 -1.85
C VAL A 74 4.97 -17.36 -2.06
N MET A 75 5.44 -16.69 -1.00
CA MET A 75 6.04 -15.34 -1.14
C MET A 75 7.33 -15.38 -1.95
N LYS A 76 8.17 -16.40 -1.76
CA LYS A 76 9.40 -16.61 -2.52
C LYS A 76 9.08 -16.83 -4.00
N ALA A 77 8.20 -17.78 -4.32
CA ALA A 77 7.82 -18.08 -5.69
C ALA A 77 7.25 -16.83 -6.39
N TYR A 78 6.36 -16.08 -5.73
CA TYR A 78 5.80 -14.86 -6.28
C TYR A 78 6.88 -13.81 -6.58
N SER A 79 7.85 -13.62 -5.68
CA SER A 79 8.95 -12.66 -5.90
C SER A 79 9.81 -12.96 -7.13
N LEU A 80 9.78 -14.20 -7.61
CA LEU A 80 10.47 -14.64 -8.83
C LEU A 80 9.60 -14.49 -10.08
N VAL A 81 8.28 -14.62 -9.93
CA VAL A 81 7.30 -14.37 -11.01
C VAL A 81 7.29 -12.90 -11.40
N ASP A 82 7.27 -12.00 -10.42
CA ASP A 82 7.26 -10.55 -10.65
C ASP A 82 8.45 -9.90 -9.98
N ARG A 83 9.57 -9.80 -10.70
CA ARG A 83 10.81 -9.23 -10.17
C ARG A 83 10.77 -7.71 -9.99
N GLU A 84 9.85 -7.00 -10.66
CA GLU A 84 9.69 -5.56 -10.50
C GLU A 84 9.12 -5.24 -9.11
N VAL A 85 8.08 -5.99 -8.71
CA VAL A 85 7.54 -5.90 -7.36
C VAL A 85 8.44 -6.62 -6.36
N GLY A 86 8.85 -7.84 -6.69
CA GLY A 86 9.57 -8.75 -5.81
C GLY A 86 8.74 -9.06 -4.57
N TYR A 87 9.12 -8.45 -3.45
CA TYR A 87 8.43 -8.59 -2.17
C TYR A 87 8.06 -7.23 -1.60
N CYS A 88 6.78 -6.99 -1.38
CA CYS A 88 6.30 -5.83 -0.65
C CYS A 88 5.82 -6.22 0.75
N GLN A 89 6.27 -5.46 1.76
CA GLN A 89 5.81 -5.62 3.14
C GLN A 89 4.29 -5.50 3.22
N GLY A 90 3.67 -6.38 4.02
CA GLY A 90 2.22 -6.45 4.18
C GLY A 90 1.52 -7.46 3.26
N SER A 91 2.10 -7.78 2.10
CA SER A 91 1.51 -8.76 1.17
C SER A 91 1.46 -10.19 1.75
N ALA A 92 2.37 -10.53 2.66
CA ALA A 92 2.35 -11.80 3.39
C ALA A 92 1.07 -12.02 4.20
N PHE A 93 0.39 -10.97 4.67
CA PHE A 93 -0.90 -11.11 5.37
C PHE A 93 -2.02 -11.60 4.43
N ILE A 94 -1.99 -11.17 3.17
CA ILE A 94 -2.93 -11.62 2.14
C ILE A 94 -2.70 -13.11 1.86
N VAL A 95 -1.44 -13.50 1.63
CA VAL A 95 -1.10 -14.92 1.39
C VAL A 95 -1.37 -15.78 2.61
N GLY A 96 -1.10 -15.29 3.82
CA GLY A 96 -1.42 -15.99 5.06
C GLY A 96 -2.93 -16.27 5.18
N LEU A 97 -3.79 -15.30 4.83
CA LEU A 97 -5.24 -15.54 4.79
C LEU A 97 -5.61 -16.62 3.77
N LEU A 98 -5.04 -16.56 2.56
CA LEU A 98 -5.31 -17.55 1.52
C LEU A 98 -4.93 -18.97 1.99
N LEU A 99 -3.76 -19.13 2.60
CA LEU A 99 -3.26 -20.40 3.13
C LEU A 99 -4.10 -20.97 4.28
N MET A 100 -4.82 -20.12 5.03
CA MET A 100 -5.80 -20.58 6.01
C MET A 100 -7.06 -21.16 5.37
N GLN A 101 -7.31 -20.90 4.08
CA GLN A 101 -8.53 -21.33 3.37
C GLN A 101 -8.28 -22.41 2.32
N MET A 102 -7.09 -22.46 1.71
CA MET A 102 -6.80 -23.36 0.58
C MET A 102 -5.35 -23.86 0.62
N PRO A 103 -5.03 -24.95 -0.12
CA PRO A 103 -3.67 -25.46 -0.17
C PRO A 103 -2.69 -24.48 -0.86
N GLU A 104 -1.40 -24.76 -0.67
CA GLU A 104 -0.28 -23.87 -1.02
C GLU A 104 -0.26 -23.44 -2.49
N GLU A 105 -0.43 -24.38 -3.42
CA GLU A 105 -0.38 -24.09 -4.86
C GLU A 105 -1.59 -23.25 -5.31
N GLU A 106 -2.77 -23.53 -4.78
CA GLU A 106 -3.98 -22.74 -5.04
C GLU A 106 -3.83 -21.33 -4.47
N ALA A 107 -3.28 -21.18 -3.25
CA ALA A 107 -3.01 -19.88 -2.65
C ALA A 107 -2.04 -19.06 -3.49
N PHE A 108 -0.99 -19.69 -4.04
CA PHE A 108 -0.09 -19.06 -4.98
C PHE A 108 -0.81 -18.59 -6.25
N CYS A 109 -1.65 -19.43 -6.86
CA CYS A 109 -2.40 -19.07 -8.07
C CYS A 109 -3.35 -17.90 -7.82
N VAL A 110 -4.13 -17.96 -6.74
CA VAL A 110 -5.03 -16.87 -6.34
C VAL A 110 -4.23 -15.59 -6.11
N PHE A 111 -3.12 -15.65 -5.39
CA PHE A 111 -2.29 -14.48 -5.15
C PHE A 111 -1.74 -13.87 -6.45
N VAL A 112 -1.25 -14.68 -7.39
CA VAL A 112 -0.82 -14.21 -8.71
C VAL A 112 -1.98 -13.50 -9.44
N ARG A 113 -3.21 -14.03 -9.39
CA ARG A 113 -4.39 -13.35 -9.97
C ARG A 113 -4.71 -12.03 -9.30
N LEU A 114 -4.65 -11.96 -7.97
CA LEU A 114 -4.88 -10.71 -7.26
C LEU A 114 -3.87 -9.64 -7.66
N MET A 115 -2.61 -10.04 -7.86
CA MET A 115 -1.57 -9.13 -8.32
C MET A 115 -1.83 -8.64 -9.74
N GLN A 116 -2.24 -9.53 -10.66
CA GLN A 116 -2.47 -9.19 -12.07
C GLN A 116 -3.76 -8.38 -12.31
N GLU A 117 -4.88 -8.80 -11.73
CA GLU A 117 -6.21 -8.34 -12.12
C GLU A 117 -6.88 -7.42 -11.09
N TYR A 118 -6.42 -7.44 -9.82
CA TYR A 118 -7.04 -6.68 -8.73
C TYR A 118 -6.23 -5.42 -8.36
N ARG A 119 -5.31 -5.00 -9.25
CA ARG A 119 -4.43 -3.83 -9.09
C ARG A 119 -3.49 -3.89 -7.89
N LEU A 120 -3.36 -5.02 -7.20
CA LEU A 120 -2.46 -5.15 -6.05
C LEU A 120 -0.99 -5.02 -6.45
N ARG A 121 -0.62 -5.51 -7.64
CA ARG A 121 0.72 -5.29 -8.19
C ARG A 121 1.12 -3.82 -8.21
N GLU A 122 0.24 -2.98 -8.72
CA GLU A 122 0.50 -1.54 -8.86
C GLU A 122 0.64 -0.86 -7.48
N LEU A 123 -0.15 -1.28 -6.50
CA LEU A 123 -0.02 -0.84 -5.10
C LEU A 123 1.34 -1.21 -4.48
N PHE A 124 1.88 -2.36 -4.85
CA PHE A 124 3.10 -2.91 -4.26
C PHE A 124 4.38 -2.59 -5.03
N LYS A 125 4.29 -1.87 -6.16
CA LYS A 125 5.48 -1.39 -6.87
C LYS A 125 6.34 -0.50 -5.97
N PRO A 126 7.69 -0.54 -6.11
CA PRO A 126 8.59 0.22 -5.25
C PRO A 126 8.34 1.74 -5.21
N SER A 127 7.79 2.32 -6.29
CA SER A 127 7.47 3.75 -6.34
C SER A 127 6.31 4.16 -5.44
N MET A 128 5.47 3.21 -5.00
CA MET A 128 4.23 3.45 -4.24
C MET A 128 3.29 4.45 -4.93
N ALA A 129 3.39 4.61 -6.26
CA ALA A 129 2.63 5.61 -7.01
C ALA A 129 1.12 5.36 -6.94
N GLU A 130 0.70 4.10 -7.08
CA GLU A 130 -0.70 3.69 -6.98
C GLU A 130 -1.25 3.85 -5.56
N LEU A 131 -0.43 3.56 -4.54
CA LEU A 131 -0.82 3.82 -3.15
C LEU A 131 -1.05 5.33 -2.94
N GLY A 132 -0.13 6.18 -3.44
CA GLY A 132 -0.30 7.63 -3.38
C GLY A 132 -1.58 8.11 -4.09
N LEU A 133 -1.91 7.51 -5.25
CA LEU A 133 -3.18 7.77 -5.93
C LEU A 133 -4.39 7.37 -5.07
N CYS A 134 -4.37 6.19 -4.46
CA CYS A 134 -5.44 5.73 -3.58
C CYS A 134 -5.62 6.65 -2.38
N ILE A 135 -4.53 7.11 -1.75
CA ILE A 135 -4.58 8.08 -0.66
C ILE A 135 -5.16 9.42 -1.11
N TYR A 136 -4.77 9.92 -2.27
CA TYR A 136 -5.32 11.16 -2.84
C TYR A 136 -6.83 11.04 -3.12
N GLN A 137 -7.26 9.94 -3.73
CA GLN A 137 -8.68 9.66 -3.99
C GLN A 137 -9.48 9.53 -2.68
N PHE A 138 -8.91 8.87 -1.67
CA PHE A 138 -9.55 8.70 -0.37
C PHE A 138 -9.66 10.02 0.39
N GLU A 139 -8.63 10.87 0.36
CA GLU A 139 -8.67 12.21 0.95
C GLU A 139 -9.74 13.07 0.28
N TYR A 140 -9.86 12.99 -1.06
CA TYR A 140 -10.92 13.70 -1.78
C TYR A 140 -12.32 13.24 -1.31
N LEU A 141 -12.52 11.93 -1.14
CA LEU A 141 -13.80 11.40 -0.64
C LEU A 141 -14.08 11.83 0.81
N LEU A 142 -13.05 11.85 1.67
CA LEU A 142 -13.13 12.36 3.03
C LEU A 142 -13.57 13.84 3.02
N GLN A 143 -12.95 14.67 2.18
CA GLN A 143 -13.31 16.07 2.03
C GLN A 143 -14.76 16.27 1.55
N GLU A 144 -15.22 15.44 0.61
CA GLU A 144 -16.59 15.54 0.07
C GLU A 144 -17.67 15.04 1.03
N GLN A 145 -17.42 13.93 1.73
CA GLN A 145 -18.45 13.23 2.51
C GLN A 145 -18.40 13.53 4.01
N LEU A 146 -17.24 13.92 4.54
CA LEU A 146 -17.02 14.22 5.94
C LEU A 146 -16.15 15.50 6.08
N PRO A 147 -16.62 16.65 5.58
CA PRO A 147 -15.83 17.88 5.49
C PRO A 147 -15.34 18.39 6.86
N GLU A 148 -16.16 18.28 7.90
CA GLU A 148 -15.79 18.66 9.27
C GLU A 148 -14.60 17.82 9.79
N LEU A 149 -14.67 16.51 9.58
CA LEU A 149 -13.60 15.59 9.97
C LEU A 149 -12.32 15.85 9.15
N ASN A 150 -12.45 16.16 7.86
CA ASN A 150 -11.32 16.53 7.02
C ASN A 150 -10.61 17.80 7.55
N VAL A 151 -11.37 18.84 7.90
CA VAL A 151 -10.83 20.08 8.48
C VAL A 151 -10.12 19.78 9.80
N HIS A 152 -10.74 18.97 10.67
CA HIS A 152 -10.13 18.57 11.93
C HIS A 152 -8.81 17.83 11.73
N PHE A 153 -8.79 16.79 10.89
CA PHE A 153 -7.56 16.05 10.58
C PHE A 153 -6.45 16.96 10.06
N ARG A 154 -6.78 17.90 9.17
CA ARG A 154 -5.81 18.89 8.67
C ARG A 154 -5.30 19.82 9.77
N SER A 155 -6.18 20.28 10.67
CA SER A 155 -5.79 21.13 11.80
C SER A 155 -4.83 20.41 12.76
N GLN A 156 -4.99 19.09 12.91
CA GLN A 156 -4.15 18.23 13.74
C GLN A 156 -2.92 17.69 12.99
N SER A 157 -2.69 18.08 11.73
CA SER A 157 -1.66 17.51 10.86
C SER A 157 -1.71 15.97 10.75
N PHE A 158 -2.91 15.39 10.89
CA PHE A 158 -3.12 13.96 10.83
C PHE A 158 -3.36 13.52 9.38
N LEU A 159 -2.29 13.12 8.71
CA LEU A 159 -2.31 12.81 7.29
C LEU A 159 -3.06 11.50 7.01
N THR A 160 -3.83 11.47 5.92
CA THR A 160 -4.56 10.27 5.46
C THR A 160 -3.66 9.04 5.35
N SER A 161 -2.41 9.22 4.91
CA SER A 161 -1.43 8.14 4.79
C SER A 161 -1.05 7.49 6.12
N MET A 162 -1.20 8.17 7.26
CA MET A 162 -0.84 7.65 8.58
C MET A 162 -1.74 6.49 9.03
N TYR A 163 -3.02 6.52 8.66
CA TYR A 163 -3.99 5.49 9.06
C TYR A 163 -4.48 4.64 7.90
N ALA A 164 -4.55 5.17 6.67
CA ALA A 164 -5.16 4.46 5.56
C ALA A 164 -4.18 3.60 4.73
N SER A 165 -2.87 3.82 4.82
CA SER A 165 -1.91 3.09 3.99
C SER A 165 -2.01 1.57 4.19
N SER A 166 -2.13 1.12 5.44
CA SER A 166 -2.28 -0.31 5.77
C SER A 166 -3.62 -0.88 5.28
N TRP A 167 -4.68 -0.07 5.22
CA TRP A 167 -5.98 -0.51 4.72
C TRP A 167 -5.90 -0.94 3.25
N PHE A 168 -5.20 -0.16 2.42
CA PHE A 168 -4.99 -0.49 1.01
C PHE A 168 -3.97 -1.61 0.82
N LEU A 169 -2.83 -1.55 1.50
CA LEU A 169 -1.75 -2.53 1.32
C LEU A 169 -2.08 -3.91 1.87
N THR A 170 -2.96 -4.01 2.87
CA THR A 170 -3.25 -5.29 3.53
C THR A 170 -4.72 -5.67 3.44
N LEU A 171 -5.54 -4.86 2.76
CA LEU A 171 -6.98 -5.09 2.66
C LEU A 171 -7.65 -5.24 4.04
N PHE A 172 -7.19 -4.41 4.99
CA PHE A 172 -7.54 -4.42 6.41
C PHE A 172 -7.12 -5.66 7.22
N LEU A 173 -6.32 -6.58 6.66
CA LEU A 173 -5.89 -7.79 7.37
C LEU A 173 -4.98 -7.52 8.56
N THR A 174 -4.30 -6.37 8.59
CA THR A 174 -3.54 -5.92 9.76
C THR A 174 -4.34 -4.99 10.67
N THR A 175 -5.58 -4.64 10.30
CA THR A 175 -6.43 -3.71 11.04
C THR A 175 -7.49 -4.46 11.85
N PHE A 176 -8.15 -5.44 11.25
CA PHE A 176 -9.22 -6.17 11.90
C PHE A 176 -8.82 -7.59 12.30
N PRO A 177 -9.44 -8.16 13.35
CA PRO A 177 -9.43 -9.59 13.57
C PRO A 177 -9.94 -10.36 12.35
N LEU A 178 -9.42 -11.58 12.15
CA LEU A 178 -9.70 -12.43 10.99
C LEU A 178 -11.19 -12.56 10.65
N PRO A 179 -12.13 -12.74 11.60
CA PRO A 179 -13.54 -12.84 11.27
C PRO A 179 -14.08 -11.61 10.52
N VAL A 180 -13.68 -10.40 10.90
CA VAL A 180 -14.11 -9.16 10.23
C VAL A 180 -13.31 -8.94 8.95
N ALA A 181 -11.98 -9.10 8.99
CA ALA A 181 -11.12 -8.91 7.83
C ALA A 181 -11.49 -9.85 6.67
N THR A 182 -11.81 -11.11 6.96
CA THR A 182 -12.25 -12.10 5.96
C THR A 182 -13.55 -11.67 5.27
N ARG A 183 -14.46 -10.97 5.98
CA ARG A 183 -15.70 -10.47 5.38
C ARG A 183 -15.46 -9.34 4.41
N VAL A 184 -14.49 -8.47 4.70
CA VAL A 184 -14.03 -7.45 3.74
C VAL A 184 -13.35 -8.12 2.55
N PHE A 185 -12.52 -9.13 2.80
CA PHE A 185 -11.82 -9.88 1.74
C PHE A 185 -12.79 -10.63 0.81
N ASP A 186 -13.86 -11.25 1.34
CA ASP A 186 -14.92 -11.90 0.54
C ASP A 186 -15.48 -10.93 -0.51
N ILE A 187 -15.72 -9.68 -0.13
CA ILE A 187 -16.28 -8.65 -1.01
C ILE A 187 -15.20 -8.09 -1.94
N PHE A 188 -13.97 -7.94 -1.47
CA PHE A 188 -12.83 -7.55 -2.30
C PHE A 188 -12.62 -8.51 -3.48
N MET A 189 -12.79 -9.82 -3.27
CA MET A 189 -12.71 -10.82 -4.34
C MET A 189 -13.73 -10.57 -5.48
N TYR A 190 -14.81 -9.82 -5.23
CA TYR A 190 -15.83 -9.49 -6.21
C TYR A 190 -15.79 -8.03 -6.69
N GLU A 191 -15.61 -7.06 -5.78
CA GLU A 191 -15.69 -5.62 -6.06
C GLU A 191 -14.30 -4.97 -6.29
N GLY A 192 -13.21 -5.70 -6.04
CA GLY A 192 -11.84 -5.17 -6.13
C GLY A 192 -11.58 -4.04 -5.12
N LEU A 193 -10.68 -3.12 -5.46
CA LEU A 193 -10.27 -2.04 -4.54
C LEU A 193 -11.40 -1.08 -4.13
N GLU A 194 -12.53 -1.05 -4.85
CA GLU A 194 -13.67 -0.19 -4.50
C GLU A 194 -14.16 -0.42 -3.06
N ILE A 195 -14.19 -1.69 -2.61
CA ILE A 195 -14.64 -1.99 -1.24
C ILE A 195 -13.71 -1.38 -0.20
N VAL A 196 -12.41 -1.22 -0.51
CA VAL A 196 -11.43 -0.67 0.44
C VAL A 196 -11.75 0.79 0.75
N PHE A 197 -12.08 1.57 -0.29
CA PHE A 197 -12.55 2.96 -0.11
C PHE A 197 -13.85 3.02 0.68
N ARG A 198 -14.82 2.15 0.34
CA ARG A 198 -16.12 2.12 1.00
C ARG A 198 -16.03 1.74 2.47
N VAL A 199 -15.24 0.73 2.82
CA VAL A 199 -15.00 0.32 4.21
C VAL A 199 -14.26 1.42 4.95
N GLY A 200 -13.19 1.99 4.38
CA GLY A 200 -12.45 3.09 5.01
C GLY A 200 -13.36 4.28 5.36
N LEU A 201 -14.21 4.71 4.42
CA LEU A 201 -15.18 5.80 4.68
C LEU A 201 -16.26 5.40 5.68
N ALA A 202 -16.74 4.17 5.65
CA ALA A 202 -17.72 3.69 6.62
C ALA A 202 -17.15 3.74 8.04
N LEU A 203 -15.88 3.39 8.23
CA LEU A 203 -15.20 3.51 9.52
C LEU A 203 -15.14 4.95 10.00
N LEU A 204 -14.79 5.90 9.12
CA LEU A 204 -14.77 7.32 9.47
C LEU A 204 -16.19 7.84 9.77
N GLN A 205 -17.21 7.39 9.04
CA GLN A 205 -18.60 7.75 9.28
C GLN A 205 -19.13 7.23 10.62
N PHE A 206 -18.72 6.03 11.04
CA PHE A 206 -19.11 5.46 12.33
C PHE A 206 -18.49 6.22 13.51
N ASN A 207 -17.28 6.73 13.33
CA ASN A 207 -16.46 7.26 14.42
C ASN A 207 -16.25 8.77 14.32
N GLN A 208 -17.00 9.48 13.47
CA GLN A 208 -16.81 10.92 13.23
C GLN A 208 -16.96 11.74 14.53
N ALA A 209 -17.97 11.41 15.33
CA ALA A 209 -18.30 12.15 16.55
C ALA A 209 -17.19 12.06 17.60
N GLU A 210 -16.54 10.89 17.71
CA GLU A 210 -15.41 10.66 18.59
C GLU A 210 -14.12 11.28 18.02
N LEU A 211 -13.82 11.02 16.74
CA LEU A 211 -12.58 11.44 16.11
C LEU A 211 -12.40 12.96 16.07
N VAL A 212 -13.48 13.74 15.92
CA VAL A 212 -13.42 15.21 15.92
C VAL A 212 -13.02 15.81 17.27
N GLN A 213 -13.11 15.04 18.35
CA GLN A 213 -12.75 15.48 19.71
C GLN A 213 -11.31 15.13 20.09
N LEU A 214 -10.62 14.32 19.28
CA LEU A 214 -9.29 13.80 19.58
C LEU A 214 -8.19 14.62 18.90
N ASP A 215 -7.04 14.75 19.55
CA ASP A 215 -5.83 15.26 18.91
C ASP A 215 -5.16 14.17 18.05
N MET A 216 -4.01 14.51 17.44
CA MET A 216 -3.26 13.58 16.58
C MET A 216 -2.91 12.25 17.27
N GLU A 217 -2.47 12.30 18.52
CA GLU A 217 -2.11 11.10 19.28
C GLU A 217 -3.34 10.28 19.64
N GLY A 218 -4.40 10.93 20.13
CA GLY A 218 -5.67 10.31 20.46
C GLY A 218 -6.29 9.60 19.26
N MET A 219 -6.30 10.23 18.09
CA MET A 219 -6.75 9.61 16.85
C MET A 219 -5.90 8.38 16.50
N SER A 220 -4.57 8.50 16.58
CA SER A 220 -3.65 7.38 16.31
C SER A 220 -3.93 6.17 17.21
N GLN A 221 -4.12 6.41 18.52
CA GLN A 221 -4.48 5.36 19.47
C GLN A 221 -5.87 4.78 19.19
N PHE A 222 -6.83 5.61 18.79
CA PHE A 222 -8.19 5.18 18.46
C PHE A 222 -8.22 4.24 17.24
N PHE A 223 -7.49 4.58 16.18
CA PHE A 223 -7.32 3.71 15.00
C PHE A 223 -6.62 2.38 15.32
N GLN A 224 -5.70 2.37 16.28
CA GLN A 224 -4.92 1.18 16.64
C GLN A 224 -5.60 0.27 17.67
N LYS A 225 -6.41 0.82 18.59
CA LYS A 225 -6.93 0.08 19.75
C LYS A 225 -8.44 -0.08 19.77
N VAL A 226 -9.19 0.88 19.23
CA VAL A 226 -10.67 0.90 19.32
C VAL A 226 -11.28 0.34 18.05
N ILE A 227 -10.95 0.92 16.90
CA ILE A 227 -11.51 0.54 15.60
C ILE A 227 -11.37 -0.97 15.27
N PRO A 228 -10.22 -1.64 15.55
CA PRO A 228 -10.07 -3.07 15.27
C PRO A 228 -11.15 -3.96 15.86
N HIS A 229 -11.64 -3.62 17.06
CA HIS A 229 -12.55 -4.46 17.84
C HIS A 229 -14.01 -4.00 17.80
N GLN A 230 -14.29 -2.85 17.17
CA GLN A 230 -15.62 -2.24 17.14
C GLN A 230 -16.70 -3.16 16.50
N PHE A 231 -16.29 -4.07 15.62
CA PHE A 231 -17.20 -4.90 14.81
C PHE A 231 -17.10 -6.41 15.11
N ASP A 232 -16.37 -6.81 16.15
CA ASP A 232 -16.12 -8.24 16.45
C ASP A 232 -17.42 -9.04 16.63
N SER A 233 -18.42 -8.45 17.28
CA SER A 233 -19.71 -9.11 17.50
C SER A 233 -20.65 -9.07 16.29
N CYS A 234 -20.44 -8.16 15.34
CA CYS A 234 -21.35 -7.99 14.20
C CYS A 234 -20.65 -7.32 13.00
N PRO A 235 -19.85 -8.09 12.23
CA PRO A 235 -19.18 -7.59 11.02
C PRO A 235 -20.16 -7.02 9.98
N ASP A 236 -21.40 -7.54 9.94
CA ASP A 236 -22.41 -7.12 8.98
C ASP A 236 -22.80 -5.65 9.13
N LYS A 237 -22.69 -5.06 10.34
CA LYS A 237 -22.90 -3.61 10.53
C LYS A 237 -21.94 -2.78 9.68
N LEU A 238 -20.66 -3.17 9.67
CA LEU A 238 -19.64 -2.50 8.85
C LEU A 238 -19.93 -2.68 7.37
N ILE A 239 -20.23 -3.92 6.95
CA ILE A 239 -20.50 -4.25 5.54
C ILE A 239 -21.73 -3.51 5.01
N LEU A 240 -22.81 -3.47 5.79
CA LEU A 240 -24.03 -2.75 5.44
C LEU A 240 -23.74 -1.26 5.27
N LYS A 241 -23.01 -0.64 6.22
CA LYS A 241 -22.63 0.76 6.12
C LYS A 241 -21.76 1.02 4.89
N ALA A 242 -20.74 0.19 4.64
CA ALA A 242 -19.87 0.29 3.47
C ALA A 242 -20.64 0.19 2.14
N SER A 243 -21.68 -0.66 2.08
CA SER A 243 -22.53 -0.78 0.89
C SER A 243 -23.33 0.49 0.58
N GLN A 244 -23.62 1.30 1.61
CA GLN A 244 -24.36 2.57 1.51
C GLN A 244 -23.43 3.76 1.19
N VAL A 245 -22.12 3.61 1.35
CA VAL A 245 -21.15 4.66 1.01
C VAL A 245 -21.23 4.95 -0.49
N LYS A 246 -21.40 6.22 -0.83
CA LYS A 246 -21.42 6.67 -2.23
C LYS A 246 -20.01 6.59 -2.80
N PHE A 247 -19.84 5.77 -3.83
CA PHE A 247 -18.60 5.67 -4.59
C PHE A 247 -18.91 5.91 -6.07
N ASN A 248 -18.21 6.86 -6.70
CA ASN A 248 -18.43 7.22 -8.09
C ASN A 248 -17.20 6.89 -8.93
N ALA A 249 -17.25 5.77 -9.66
CA ALA A 249 -16.14 5.29 -10.49
C ALA A 249 -15.70 6.30 -11.56
N LYS A 250 -16.63 7.07 -12.17
CA LYS A 250 -16.28 8.12 -13.14
C LYS A 250 -15.47 9.23 -12.47
N LYS A 251 -15.82 9.59 -11.24
CA LYS A 251 -15.10 10.58 -10.45
C LYS A 251 -13.71 10.09 -10.07
N MET A 252 -13.56 8.83 -9.66
CA MET A 252 -12.25 8.24 -9.36
C MET A 252 -11.31 8.27 -10.56
N LYS A 253 -11.81 7.91 -11.76
CA LYS A 253 -11.02 8.02 -13.00
C LYS A 253 -10.62 9.46 -13.35
N ARG A 254 -11.43 10.46 -12.97
CA ARG A 254 -11.06 11.86 -13.14
C ARG A 254 -9.94 12.25 -12.19
N LEU A 255 -10.06 11.87 -10.91
CA LEU A 255 -9.04 12.12 -9.88
C LEU A 255 -7.71 11.44 -10.23
N GLU A 256 -7.74 10.27 -10.85
CA GLU A 256 -6.56 9.59 -11.37
C GLU A 256 -5.81 10.43 -12.41
N LYS A 257 -6.53 10.99 -13.39
CA LYS A 257 -5.93 11.89 -14.39
C LYS A 257 -5.38 13.17 -13.77
N GLU A 258 -6.10 13.74 -12.81
CA GLU A 258 -5.68 14.92 -12.07
C GLU A 258 -4.39 14.66 -11.28
N TYR A 259 -4.35 13.57 -10.52
CA TYR A 259 -3.17 13.16 -9.77
C TYR A 259 -1.97 12.86 -10.66
N ALA A 260 -2.18 12.20 -11.80
CA ALA A 260 -1.12 11.97 -12.79
C ALA A 260 -0.55 13.28 -13.32
N ALA A 261 -1.40 14.27 -13.61
CA ALA A 261 -0.94 15.59 -14.05
C ALA A 261 -0.14 16.32 -12.96
N ILE A 262 -0.57 16.23 -11.69
CA ILE A 262 0.18 16.77 -10.55
C ILE A 262 1.57 16.12 -10.46
N LYS A 263 1.65 14.78 -10.54
CA LYS A 263 2.93 14.06 -10.46
C LYS A 263 3.86 14.31 -11.62
N ASN A 264 3.33 14.45 -12.84
CA ASN A 264 4.14 14.83 -13.99
C ASN A 264 4.74 16.22 -13.82
N LYS A 265 3.94 17.19 -13.36
CA LYS A 265 4.42 18.55 -13.10
C LYS A 265 5.48 18.58 -11.98
N GLU A 266 5.25 17.89 -10.87
CA GLU A 266 6.24 17.76 -9.79
C GLU A 266 7.55 17.15 -10.29
N MET A 267 7.48 16.16 -11.18
CA MET A 267 8.67 15.52 -11.77
C MET A 267 9.43 16.48 -12.69
N GLU A 268 8.73 17.23 -13.55
CA GLU A 268 9.34 18.27 -14.40
C GLU A 268 10.03 19.35 -13.57
N GLU A 269 9.37 19.84 -12.51
CA GLU A 269 9.94 20.81 -11.58
C GLU A 269 11.19 20.26 -10.88
N GLN A 270 11.19 18.99 -10.46
CA GLN A 270 12.37 18.37 -9.86
C GLN A 270 13.53 18.22 -10.84
N ILE A 271 13.26 17.91 -12.11
CA ILE A 271 14.29 17.84 -13.15
C ILE A 271 14.90 19.22 -13.36
N GLU A 272 14.08 20.27 -13.46
CA GLU A 272 14.54 21.64 -13.63
C GLU A 272 15.34 22.14 -12.41
N ILE A 273 14.87 21.85 -11.19
CA ILE A 273 15.62 22.17 -9.97
C ILE A 273 16.99 21.48 -9.97
N LYS A 274 17.10 20.21 -10.40
CA LYS A 274 18.38 19.50 -10.49
C LYS A 274 19.31 20.13 -11.54
N ARG A 275 18.76 20.55 -12.70
CA ARG A 275 19.50 21.25 -13.74
C ARG A 275 20.04 22.58 -13.21
N LEU A 276 19.18 23.42 -12.64
CA LEU A 276 19.55 24.73 -12.08
C LEU A 276 20.58 24.60 -10.95
N ARG A 277 20.49 23.57 -10.10
CA ARG A 277 21.51 23.29 -9.06
C ARG A 277 22.87 22.95 -9.67
N THR A 278 22.89 22.19 -10.76
CA THR A 278 24.12 21.80 -11.46
C THR A 278 24.76 23.01 -12.13
N GLU A 279 23.96 23.82 -12.82
CA GLU A 279 24.41 25.05 -13.46
C GLU A 279 24.94 26.07 -12.45
N ASN A 280 24.21 26.30 -11.34
CA ASN A 280 24.68 27.15 -10.26
C ASN A 280 26.02 26.68 -9.67
N ARG A 281 26.22 25.36 -9.54
CA ARG A 281 27.51 24.81 -9.07
C ARG A 281 28.65 25.14 -10.03
N LEU A 282 28.42 24.98 -11.34
CA LEU A 282 29.42 25.27 -12.37
C LEU A 282 29.74 26.77 -12.44
N LEU A 283 28.72 27.62 -12.36
CA LEU A 283 28.90 29.08 -12.35
C LEU A 283 29.70 29.53 -11.13
N LYS A 284 29.44 28.98 -9.94
CA LYS A 284 30.24 29.26 -8.73
C LYS A 284 31.71 28.87 -8.92
N GLN A 285 31.99 27.71 -9.49
CA GLN A 285 33.37 27.29 -9.79
C GLN A 285 34.06 28.23 -10.79
N ARG A 286 33.32 28.71 -11.80
CA ARG A 286 33.81 29.67 -12.80
C ARG A 286 34.16 31.01 -12.13
N ILE A 287 33.30 31.52 -11.25
CA ILE A 287 33.53 32.74 -10.49
C ILE A 287 34.77 32.60 -9.62
N GLU A 288 34.90 31.53 -8.84
CA GLU A 288 36.10 31.29 -8.02
C GLU A 288 37.39 31.22 -8.85
N THR A 289 37.32 30.68 -10.06
CA THR A 289 38.48 30.61 -10.97
C THR A 289 38.85 31.99 -11.48
N LEU A 290 37.86 32.77 -11.93
CA LEU A 290 38.07 34.13 -12.41
C LEU A 290 38.56 35.07 -11.30
N GLU A 291 38.08 34.92 -10.07
CA GLU A 291 38.56 35.67 -8.91
C GLU A 291 40.04 35.37 -8.62
N LYS A 292 40.44 34.09 -8.68
CA LYS A 292 41.85 33.69 -8.54
C LYS A 292 42.72 34.25 -9.66
N GLU A 293 42.26 34.18 -10.91
CA GLU A 293 42.97 34.75 -12.06
C GLU A 293 43.11 36.27 -11.95
N SER A 294 42.04 36.96 -11.54
CA SER A 294 42.03 38.41 -11.33
C SER A 294 43.00 38.83 -10.23
N ALA A 295 42.99 38.14 -9.08
CA ALA A 295 43.94 38.38 -8.00
C ALA A 295 45.40 38.17 -8.45
N ALA A 296 45.68 37.08 -9.16
CA ALA A 296 47.01 36.80 -9.68
C ALA A 296 47.49 37.82 -10.74
N LEU A 297 46.57 38.42 -11.50
CA LEU A 297 46.88 39.48 -12.46
C LEU A 297 47.20 40.80 -11.73
N ALA A 298 46.41 41.13 -10.71
CA ALA A 298 46.63 42.31 -9.88
C ALA A 298 48.00 42.26 -9.18
N ASP A 299 48.38 41.12 -8.61
CA ASP A 299 49.69 40.92 -7.99
C ASP A 299 50.85 41.13 -8.98
N ARG A 300 50.69 40.63 -10.23
CA ARG A 300 51.69 40.84 -11.29
C ARG A 300 51.82 42.32 -11.66
N LEU A 301 50.71 43.05 -11.77
CA LEU A 301 50.72 44.48 -12.08
C LEU A 301 51.45 45.27 -10.98
N ILE A 302 51.20 44.95 -9.71
CA ILE A 302 51.89 45.56 -8.56
C ILE A 302 53.40 45.29 -8.63
N GLN A 303 53.81 44.05 -8.92
CA GLN A 303 55.23 43.72 -9.07
C GLN A 303 55.90 44.47 -10.21
N VAL A 304 55.23 44.63 -11.36
CA VAL A 304 55.77 45.39 -12.49
C VAL A 304 55.88 46.88 -12.15
N ALA A 305 54.87 47.46 -11.50
CA ALA A 305 54.89 48.85 -11.07
C ALA A 305 55.98 49.15 -10.04
N SER A 306 56.32 48.19 -9.17
CA SER A 306 57.41 48.32 -8.19
C SER A 306 58.83 48.24 -8.77
N LYS A 307 58.97 47.84 -10.05
CA LYS A 307 60.26 47.70 -10.76
C LYS A 307 60.58 48.87 -11.70
N ILE A 308 59.68 49.84 -11.82
CA ILE A 308 59.84 51.09 -12.57
C ILE A 308 60.13 52.21 -11.57
#